data_AF-A0A9R1S433-F1
#
_entry.id   AF-A0A9R1S433-F1
#
_cell.length_a   1.000
_cell.length_b   1.000
_cell.length_c   1.000
_cell.angle_alpha   90.00
_cell.angle_beta   90.00
_cell.angle_gamma   90.00
#
_symmetry.space_group_name_H-M   'P 1'
#
loop_
_entity.id
_entity.type
_entity.pdbx_description
1 polymer ?
#
loop_
_entity_poly.entity_id
_entity_poly.type
_entity_poly.pdbx_seq_one_letter_code
_entity_poly.pdbx_strand_id
1 'polypeptide(L)'
;MYACCLLARVDITEGVPRNAVVGYCPDCFSYLQPPRSWLCAGPESPEFLQILLRRLKHPLTCLRILLSRVEFVFSEPHFKRKGQSPTL
;
A
#
# COMPACT_ATOMS: atom_id res chain seq x y z
N MET A 1 15.69 0.12 30.78
CA MET A 1 14.29 0.03 30.29
C MET A 1 14.33 -0.48 28.86
N TYR A 2 13.75 -1.65 28.62
CA TYR A 2 13.81 -2.34 27.33
C TYR A 2 12.89 -1.65 26.30
N ALA A 3 13.44 -1.34 25.12
CA ALA A 3 12.75 -0.67 24.02
C ALA A 3 11.45 -1.37 23.56
N CYS A 4 11.32 -2.68 23.83
CA CYS A 4 10.13 -3.47 23.50
C CYS A 4 8.83 -2.93 24.16
N CYS A 5 8.92 -2.34 25.35
CA CYS A 5 7.73 -1.84 26.05
C CYS A 5 7.18 -0.53 25.47
N LEU A 6 8.00 0.24 24.75
CA LEU A 6 7.56 1.47 24.08
C LEU A 6 6.87 1.14 22.74
N LEU A 7 7.39 0.15 22.01
CA LEU A 7 6.82 -0.28 20.73
C LEU A 7 5.46 -0.96 20.87
N ALA A 8 5.20 -1.65 21.99
CA ALA A 8 3.92 -2.31 22.24
C ALA A 8 2.80 -1.37 22.74
N ARG A 9 3.16 -0.16 23.20
CA ARG A 9 2.19 0.79 23.79
C ARG A 9 1.72 1.87 22.83
N VAL A 10 2.43 2.11 21.73
CA VAL A 10 2.14 3.21 20.80
C VAL A 10 1.99 2.65 19.38
N ASP A 11 0.75 2.40 18.99
CA ASP A 11 0.39 2.01 17.63
C ASP A 11 0.38 3.24 16.71
N ILE A 12 1.50 3.52 16.06
CA ILE A 12 1.64 4.62 15.08
C ILE A 12 0.89 4.37 13.75
N THR A 13 0.27 3.20 13.59
CA THR A 13 -0.43 2.80 12.36
C THR A 13 -1.95 2.98 12.43
N GLU A 14 -2.47 3.48 13.56
CA GLU A 14 -3.89 3.73 13.74
C GLU A 14 -4.39 4.75 12.70
N GLY A 15 -5.37 4.36 11.88
CA GLY A 15 -5.94 5.19 10.82
C GLY A 15 -5.24 5.11 9.45
N VAL A 16 -4.10 4.42 9.32
CA VAL A 16 -3.43 4.24 8.02
C VAL A 16 -4.18 3.20 7.17
N PRO A 17 -4.57 3.53 5.92
CA PRO A 17 -5.23 2.56 5.04
C PRO A 17 -4.26 1.43 4.68
N ARG A 18 -4.63 0.18 5.02
CA ARG A 18 -3.80 -1.01 4.75
C ARG A 18 -3.84 -1.46 3.29
N ASN A 19 -4.97 -1.20 2.62
CA ASN A 19 -5.22 -1.65 1.25
C ASN A 19 -5.71 -0.46 0.41
N ALA A 20 -5.28 -0.39 -0.85
CA ALA A 20 -5.80 0.54 -1.84
C ALA A 20 -6.08 -0.21 -3.14
N VAL A 21 -7.24 0.04 -3.74
CA VAL A 21 -7.62 -0.56 -5.02
C VAL A 21 -7.26 0.41 -6.14
N VAL A 22 -6.61 -0.10 -7.20
CA VAL A 22 -6.24 0.68 -8.38
C VAL A 22 -6.90 0.05 -9.61
N GLY A 23 -7.55 0.88 -10.42
CA GLY A 23 -8.08 0.47 -11.71
C GLY A 23 -6.93 0.29 -12.70
N TYR A 24 -6.85 -0.87 -13.33
CA TYR A 24 -5.86 -1.21 -14.35
C TYR A 24 -6.59 -1.64 -15.62
N CYS A 25 -6.17 -1.09 -16.76
CA CYS A 25 -6.68 -1.49 -18.08
C CYS A 25 -5.65 -2.40 -18.77
N PRO A 26 -6.02 -3.66 -19.10
CA PRO A 26 -5.10 -4.60 -19.75
C PRO A 26 -4.79 -4.23 -21.20
N ASP A 27 -5.71 -3.55 -21.90
CA ASP A 27 -5.55 -3.24 -23.33
C ASP A 27 -4.49 -2.17 -23.59
N CYS A 28 -4.30 -1.24 -22.64
CA CYS A 28 -3.40 -0.10 -22.78
C CYS A 28 -2.32 -0.02 -21.70
N PHE A 29 -2.14 -1.07 -20.87
CA PHE A 29 -1.20 -1.10 -19.74
C PHE A 29 -1.20 0.19 -18.91
N SER A 30 -2.41 0.70 -18.66
CA SER A 30 -2.60 2.01 -18.05
C SER A 30 -3.32 1.90 -16.71
N TYR A 31 -2.92 2.74 -15.78
CA TYR A 31 -3.53 2.86 -14.47
C TYR A 31 -4.41 4.09 -14.37
N LEU A 32 -5.57 3.93 -13.73
CA LEU A 32 -6.54 4.98 -13.52
C LEU A 32 -6.13 5.91 -12.37
N GLN A 33 -5.82 7.15 -12.70
CA GLN A 33 -5.64 8.25 -11.78
C GLN A 33 -6.93 9.12 -11.75
N PRO A 34 -7.54 9.38 -10.58
CA PRO A 34 -8.69 10.29 -10.48
C PRO A 34 -8.19 11.71 -10.73
N PRO A 35 -9.00 12.58 -11.36
CA PRO A 35 -10.43 12.43 -11.62
C PRO A 35 -10.80 11.60 -12.87
N ARG A 36 -10.01 11.60 -13.96
CA ARG A 36 -10.26 10.82 -15.20
C ARG A 36 -8.99 10.58 -16.04
N SER A 37 -7.79 10.66 -15.46
CA SER A 37 -6.55 10.49 -16.23
C SER A 37 -6.06 9.05 -16.22
N TRP A 38 -5.55 8.59 -17.35
CA TRP A 38 -4.88 7.30 -17.49
C TRP A 38 -3.39 7.55 -17.67
N LEU A 39 -2.57 6.81 -16.93
CA LEU A 39 -1.13 6.86 -17.07
C LEU A 39 -0.61 5.48 -17.45
N CYS A 40 0.04 5.39 -18.60
CA CYS A 40 0.76 4.19 -19.02
C CYS A 40 1.94 3.98 -18.06
N ALA A 41 1.95 2.85 -17.36
CA ALA A 41 3.08 2.48 -16.52
C ALA A 41 3.23 0.95 -16.55
N GLY A 42 4.47 0.47 -16.54
CA GLY A 42 4.73 -0.95 -16.38
C GLY A 42 4.42 -1.40 -14.94
N PRO A 43 4.05 -2.67 -14.72
CA PRO A 43 4.14 -3.24 -13.38
C PRO A 43 5.57 -3.08 -12.84
N GLU A 44 5.70 -2.86 -11.53
CA GLU A 44 7.02 -2.71 -10.86
C GLU A 44 7.88 -1.52 -11.32
N SER A 45 7.26 -0.52 -11.97
CA SER A 45 7.93 0.69 -12.43
C SER A 45 7.91 1.82 -11.38
N PRO A 46 8.87 2.77 -11.41
CA PRO A 46 8.84 3.94 -10.54
C PRO A 46 7.62 4.84 -10.81
N GLU A 47 7.13 4.88 -12.05
CA GLU A 47 5.92 5.59 -12.42
C GLU A 47 4.70 4.99 -11.74
N PHE A 48 4.59 3.65 -11.71
CA PHE A 48 3.53 2.96 -11.00
C PHE A 48 3.56 3.27 -9.49
N LEU A 49 4.75 3.27 -8.89
CA LEU A 49 4.90 3.62 -7.47
C LEU A 49 4.44 5.06 -7.18
N GLN A 50 4.75 6.01 -8.06
CA GLN A 50 4.25 7.38 -7.93
C GLN A 50 2.72 7.47 -7.97
N ILE A 51 2.06 6.68 -8.82
CA ILE A 51 0.59 6.62 -8.87
C ILE A 51 0.03 6.14 -7.54
N LEU A 52 0.61 5.08 -6.96
CA LEU A 52 0.21 4.56 -5.65
C LEU A 52 0.43 5.59 -4.54
N LEU A 53 1.58 6.24 -4.52
CA LEU A 53 1.93 7.24 -3.52
C LEU A 53 1.02 8.46 -3.56
N ARG A 54 0.58 8.90 -4.75
CA ARG A 54 -0.40 10.00 -4.87
C ARG A 54 -1.71 9.68 -4.17
N ARG A 55 -2.16 8.43 -4.19
CA ARG A 55 -3.37 7.97 -3.49
C ARG A 55 -3.19 7.96 -1.97
N LEU A 56 -2.00 7.56 -1.52
CA LEU A 56 -1.67 7.47 -0.10
C LEU A 56 -1.27 8.81 0.52
N LYS A 57 -0.83 9.78 -0.28
CA LYS A 57 -0.36 11.09 0.20
C LYS A 57 -1.40 11.81 1.06
N HIS A 58 -2.66 11.83 0.62
CA HIS A 58 -3.73 12.49 1.38
C HIS A 58 -3.95 11.87 2.77
N PRO A 59 -4.26 10.56 2.90
CA PRO A 59 -4.47 9.97 4.22
C PRO A 59 -3.23 10.06 5.13
N LEU A 60 -2.02 9.93 4.56
CA LEU A 60 -0.78 10.05 5.34
C LEU A 60 -0.52 11.48 5.83
N THR A 61 -0.86 12.49 5.01
CA THR A 61 -0.72 13.91 5.40
C THR A 61 -1.68 14.26 6.54
N CYS A 62 -2.92 13.75 6.52
CA CYS A 62 -3.89 13.94 7.60
C CYS A 62 -3.38 13.40 8.94
N LEU A 63 -2.64 12.28 8.92
CA LEU A 63 -2.06 11.65 10.10
C LEU A 63 -0.67 12.20 10.47
N ARG A 64 -0.16 13.19 9.71
CA ARG A 64 1.19 13.76 9.88
C ARG A 64 2.32 12.71 9.78
N ILE A 65 2.11 11.67 8.99
CA ILE A 65 3.09 10.60 8.75
C ILE A 65 3.90 10.93 7.49
N LEU A 66 5.22 10.85 7.60
CA LEU A 66 6.15 11.00 6.48
C LEU A 66 6.69 9.63 6.06
N LEU A 67 6.65 9.35 4.76
CA LEU A 67 7.25 8.15 4.19
C LEU A 67 8.76 8.37 3.99
N SER A 68 9.58 7.48 4.54
CA SER A 68 11.04 7.52 4.41
C SER A 68 11.57 6.61 3.28
N ARG A 69 10.98 5.42 3.12
CA ARG A 69 11.35 4.44 2.08
C ARG A 69 10.10 3.74 1.57
N VAL A 70 10.08 3.48 0.27
CA VAL A 70 8.99 2.78 -0.40
C VAL A 70 9.57 1.87 -1.44
N GLU A 71 9.21 0.59 -1.37
CA GLU A 71 9.66 -0.44 -2.30
C GLU A 71 8.46 -1.30 -2.68
N PHE A 72 8.42 -1.71 -3.95
CA PHE A 72 7.43 -2.67 -4.40
C PHE A 72 7.89 -4.07 -3.98
N VAL A 73 7.00 -4.82 -3.33
CA VAL A 73 7.22 -6.22 -2.99
C VAL A 73 6.22 -7.03 -3.79
N PHE A 74 6.68 -7.73 -4.83
CA PHE A 74 5.85 -8.70 -5.53
C PHE A 74 5.48 -9.80 -4.55
N SER A 75 4.22 -9.82 -4.14
CA SER A 75 3.66 -10.96 -3.43
C SER A 75 3.06 -11.88 -4.49
N GLU A 76 3.59 -13.09 -4.59
CA GLU A 76 3.08 -14.09 -5.52
C GLU A 76 1.58 -14.31 -5.29
N PRO A 77 0.74 -14.37 -6.35
CA PRO A 77 -0.72 -14.48 -6.22
C PRO A 77 -1.19 -15.81 -5.58
N HIS A 78 -0.28 -16.73 -5.28
CA HIS A 78 -0.57 -18.05 -4.73
C HIS A 78 -0.45 -18.12 -3.19
N PHE A 79 -1.15 -17.24 -2.47
CA PHE A 79 -1.65 -17.61 -1.15
C PHE A 79 -3.15 -17.86 -1.21
N LYS A 80 -3.51 -19.06 -1.70
CA LYS A 80 -4.72 -19.73 -1.25
C LYS A 80 -4.64 -19.76 0.28
N ARG A 81 -5.49 -19.00 0.96
CA ARG A 81 -5.73 -19.15 2.41
C ARG A 81 -6.17 -20.59 2.65
N LYS A 82 -5.24 -21.46 3.03
CA LYS A 82 -5.56 -22.74 3.68
C LYS A 82 -5.54 -22.49 5.18
N GLY A 83 -6.74 -22.48 5.79
CA GLY A 83 -7.02 -22.59 7.23
C GLY A 83 -6.34 -21.55 8.13
N GLN A 84 -7.05 -20.63 8.79
CA GLN A 84 -7.72 -20.97 10.04
C GLN A 84 -7.49 -22.41 10.51
N SER A 85 -6.54 -22.60 11.43
CA SER A 85 -6.70 -23.59 12.50
C SER A 85 -7.21 -22.85 13.74
N PRO A 86 -8.33 -23.27 14.35
CA PRO A 86 -8.81 -22.71 15.60
C PRO A 86 -7.85 -23.10 16.73
N THR A 87 -7.80 -22.21 17.73
CA THR A 87 -7.36 -22.40 19.11
C THR A 87 -7.04 -23.83 19.54
N LEU A 88 -5.80 -24.06 19.94
CA LEU A 88 -5.42 -24.83 21.14
C LEU A 88 -4.18 -24.17 21.76
#